data_AF-A0A7C8CKZ4-F1
#
_entry.id   AF-A0A7C8CKZ4-F1
#
_cell.length_a   1.000
_cell.length_b   1.000
_cell.length_c   1.000
_cell.angle_alpha   90.00
_cell.angle_beta   90.00
_cell.angle_gamma   90.00
#
_symmetry.space_group_name_H-M   'P 1'
#
loop_
_entity.id
_entity.type
_entity.pdbx_description
1 polymer ?
#
loop_
_entity_poly.entity_id
_entity_poly.type
_entity_poly.pdbx_seq_one_letter_code
_entity_poly.pdbx_strand_id
1 'polypeptide(L)'
;ALLQKTATQGNGLFFTSNSAEELRAVLVSSITDILEKAQSFTAATVPSTRTASGGSFYTSFFLPSAKSAFWEGHLRAYRTDAVGDVFGQGGTCAFLDPDPGECNSGPSNPAALPYWDAGEQIPLPDSRTLYTSQVNAGTPGRVVFDSGLTAMDTTIAPFAVPPAPAPNVIYPGSGALTEEGLADEVVSYARGCEFGTGVSGAGVASDRVCVPRAWRLGDIFHSAPAVVPAPKATLNDASYQAFKSLYALRKRVIYTGSNAGFLHAFDAGALDITTSPPNYLDGSGTELFGFMPWEARQNVRNLPVDDPTTRTYYVDGSPQVVDVWFPSNPTDTTKSIEEWHTILVGGMRQGGRAYYSLDVTNPDDLAYPGYLWEFPKETDPDTIAVPTSVLPYLAQSWSQPIITRVRVKVDANDNSGVGYERWVAIVSGGYDPASDPNDHASYDPNAIAGRSLLMIDVASGELLAMKRFDPSASDAQSAMQYAIPSTPGVLDLDFDGFADLVYVGDLGGQVFKWVINAVGEDRVNDSSAAGDYSQPSWPLKLFFEAP
;
A
#
# COMPACT_ATOMS: atom_id res chain seq x y z
N ALA A 1 48.40 5.06 -5.49
CA ALA A 1 48.73 3.64 -5.24
C ALA A 1 48.10 3.10 -3.95
N LEU A 2 48.38 3.68 -2.78
CA LEU A 2 47.85 3.18 -1.50
C LEU A 2 46.33 3.28 -1.39
N LEU A 3 45.75 4.47 -1.64
CA LEU A 3 44.30 4.70 -1.56
C LEU A 3 43.50 3.80 -2.51
N GLN A 4 44.01 3.60 -3.73
CA GLN A 4 43.43 2.67 -4.69
C GLN A 4 43.41 1.24 -4.16
N LYS A 5 44.52 0.79 -3.57
CA LYS A 5 44.62 -0.56 -3.01
C LYS A 5 43.70 -0.73 -1.79
N THR A 6 43.58 0.30 -0.95
CA THR A 6 42.65 0.31 0.19
C THR A 6 41.20 0.25 -0.27
N ALA A 7 40.82 1.03 -1.29
CA ALA A 7 39.48 1.03 -1.86
C ALA A 7 39.13 -0.34 -2.46
N THR A 8 40.03 -0.96 -3.22
CA THR A 8 39.82 -2.32 -3.75
C THR A 8 39.65 -3.38 -2.66
N GLN A 9 40.33 -3.25 -1.52
CA GLN A 9 40.20 -4.21 -0.41
C GLN A 9 38.97 -3.95 0.47
N GLY A 10 38.52 -2.70 0.56
CA GLY A 10 37.34 -2.31 1.33
C GLY A 10 36.05 -2.22 0.52
N ASN A 11 36.04 -2.67 -0.75
CA ASN A 11 34.94 -2.47 -1.71
C ASN A 11 34.48 -1.00 -1.83
N GLY A 12 35.42 -0.06 -1.63
CA GLY A 12 35.18 1.37 -1.69
C GLY A 12 35.59 2.00 -3.02
N LEU A 13 35.30 3.29 -3.18
CA LEU A 13 35.79 4.12 -4.28
C LEU A 13 37.07 4.86 -3.85
N PHE A 14 37.95 5.15 -4.80
CA PHE A 14 39.05 6.09 -4.59
C PHE A 14 39.01 7.15 -5.68
N PHE A 15 39.42 8.35 -5.32
CA PHE A 15 39.44 9.48 -6.23
C PHE A 15 40.79 10.20 -6.09
N THR A 16 41.25 10.79 -7.19
CA THR A 16 42.45 11.62 -7.22
C THR A 16 42.06 12.99 -7.77
N SER A 17 42.39 14.06 -7.05
CA SER A 17 42.12 15.44 -7.45
C SER A 17 43.42 16.23 -7.54
N ASN A 18 43.57 17.05 -8.58
CA ASN A 18 44.74 17.93 -8.76
C ASN A 18 44.41 19.42 -8.58
N SER A 19 43.14 19.76 -8.27
CA SER A 19 42.69 21.12 -7.98
C SER A 19 41.70 21.16 -6.82
N ALA A 20 41.48 22.35 -6.24
CA ALA A 20 40.55 22.54 -5.12
C ALA A 20 39.09 22.30 -5.56
N GLU A 21 38.72 22.72 -6.77
CA GLU A 21 37.41 22.47 -7.37
C GLU A 21 37.15 20.97 -7.60
N GLU A 22 38.12 20.23 -8.14
CA GLU A 22 38.01 18.77 -8.29
C GLU A 22 37.90 18.07 -6.94
N LEU A 23 38.69 18.48 -5.94
CA LEU A 23 38.64 17.90 -4.59
C LEU A 23 37.26 18.13 -3.95
N ARG A 24 36.69 19.33 -4.10
CA ARG A 24 35.34 19.66 -3.63
C ARG A 24 34.29 18.79 -4.33
N ALA A 25 34.35 18.69 -5.65
CA ALA A 25 33.40 17.88 -6.42
C ALA A 25 33.47 16.39 -6.04
N VAL A 26 34.69 15.87 -5.87
CA VAL A 26 34.95 14.50 -5.41
C VAL A 26 34.43 14.26 -3.99
N LEU A 27 34.67 15.17 -3.05
CA LEU A 27 34.20 15.05 -1.68
C LEU A 27 32.67 15.09 -1.61
N VAL A 28 32.03 16.02 -2.32
CA VAL A 28 30.56 16.07 -2.41
C VAL A 28 30.03 14.77 -3.01
N SER A 29 30.56 14.33 -4.16
CA SER A 29 30.16 13.07 -4.79
C SER A 29 30.38 11.85 -3.89
N SER A 30 31.45 11.81 -3.10
CA SER A 30 31.75 10.70 -2.20
C SER A 30 30.83 10.68 -0.99
N ILE A 31 30.53 11.86 -0.41
CA ILE A 31 29.58 11.98 0.70
C ILE A 31 28.17 11.67 0.21
N THR A 32 27.79 12.14 -0.97
CA THR A 32 26.52 11.77 -1.62
C THR A 32 26.44 10.26 -1.86
N ASP A 33 27.47 9.63 -2.42
CA ASP A 33 27.53 8.17 -2.62
C ASP A 33 27.43 7.41 -1.28
N ILE A 34 28.08 7.89 -0.22
CA ILE A 34 27.95 7.29 1.13
C ILE A 34 26.53 7.47 1.68
N LEU A 35 25.92 8.65 1.54
CA LEU A 35 24.57 8.92 2.01
C LEU A 35 23.53 8.09 1.23
N GLU A 36 23.69 7.98 -0.09
CA GLU A 36 22.86 7.12 -0.95
C GLU A 36 23.00 5.64 -0.56
N LYS A 37 24.21 5.19 -0.21
CA LYS A 37 24.44 3.80 0.23
C LYS A 37 24.05 3.51 1.68
N ALA A 38 23.98 4.53 2.55
CA ALA A 38 23.70 4.36 3.98
C ALA A 38 22.20 4.37 4.33
N GLN A 39 21.32 4.72 3.39
CA GLN A 39 19.88 4.96 3.67
C GLN A 39 18.91 3.90 3.11
N SER A 40 19.39 2.72 2.73
CA SER A 40 18.58 1.76 1.94
C SER A 40 18.27 0.45 2.66
N PHE A 41 17.43 0.48 3.70
CA PHE A 41 16.81 -0.74 4.21
C PHE A 41 15.33 -0.51 4.46
N THR A 42 14.51 -1.38 3.88
CA THR A 42 13.07 -1.47 4.18
C THR A 42 12.78 -2.82 4.75
N ALA A 43 11.60 -2.97 5.36
CA ALA A 43 11.28 -4.11 6.22
C ALA A 43 11.58 -5.45 5.52
N ALA A 44 12.44 -6.28 6.13
CA ALA A 44 12.58 -7.67 5.71
C ALA A 44 11.27 -8.40 5.98
N THR A 45 10.76 -9.15 5.00
CA THR A 45 9.52 -9.91 5.18
C THR A 45 9.79 -11.40 5.06
N VAL A 46 9.48 -12.08 6.16
CA VAL A 46 9.43 -13.53 6.19
C VAL A 46 7.96 -13.92 6.23
N PRO A 47 7.47 -14.76 5.31
CA PRO A 47 6.12 -15.30 5.43
C PRO A 47 5.92 -15.89 6.84
N SER A 48 4.81 -15.55 7.49
CA SER A 48 4.55 -15.83 8.92
C SER A 48 4.59 -17.31 9.34
N THR A 49 4.79 -18.25 8.40
CA THR A 49 4.89 -19.69 8.64
C THR A 49 6.02 -20.29 7.79
N ARG A 50 7.23 -20.44 8.38
CA ARG A 50 8.45 -20.94 7.71
C ARG A 50 8.29 -22.35 7.13
N THR A 51 7.49 -23.20 7.77
CA THR A 51 7.20 -24.58 7.34
C THR A 51 6.18 -24.72 6.20
N ALA A 52 5.31 -23.72 5.99
CA ALA A 52 4.26 -23.76 4.95
C ALA A 52 4.58 -22.90 3.72
N SER A 53 5.51 -21.94 3.85
CA SER A 53 5.96 -21.08 2.74
C SER A 53 7.33 -21.49 2.19
N GLY A 54 7.74 -22.74 2.41
CA GLY A 54 8.81 -23.33 1.62
C GLY A 54 10.22 -22.85 1.87
N GLY A 55 10.47 -22.16 2.99
CA GLY A 55 11.78 -21.58 3.26
C GLY A 55 12.16 -20.50 2.25
N SER A 56 11.24 -19.69 1.75
CA SER A 56 11.58 -18.48 0.98
C SER A 56 11.72 -17.26 1.91
N PHE A 57 12.70 -16.41 1.64
CA PHE A 57 12.97 -15.17 2.35
C PHE A 57 12.96 -14.01 1.35
N TYR A 58 12.18 -12.95 1.65
CA TYR A 58 12.06 -11.81 0.76
C TYR A 58 12.53 -10.54 1.45
N THR A 59 13.33 -9.75 0.74
CA THR A 59 13.80 -8.45 1.25
C THR A 59 13.56 -7.40 0.19
N SER A 60 12.96 -6.29 0.63
CA SER A 60 12.88 -5.08 -0.16
C SER A 60 13.94 -4.08 0.30
N PHE A 61 14.44 -3.30 -0.64
CA PHE A 61 15.24 -2.10 -0.38
C PHE A 61 15.11 -1.18 -1.59
N PHE A 62 15.71 0.00 -1.53
CA PHE A 62 15.72 0.94 -2.64
C PHE A 62 17.05 1.67 -2.71
N LEU A 63 17.41 2.22 -3.86
CA LEU A 63 18.62 3.01 -4.02
C LEU A 63 18.26 4.49 -4.16
N PRO A 64 18.55 5.31 -3.14
CA PRO A 64 18.46 6.75 -3.27
C PRO A 64 19.31 7.30 -4.41
N SER A 65 18.79 8.30 -5.09
CA SER A 65 19.47 9.08 -6.11
C SER A 65 19.26 10.56 -5.83
N ALA A 66 20.35 11.32 -5.79
CA ALA A 66 20.32 12.78 -5.77
C ALA A 66 20.08 13.39 -7.15
N LYS A 67 20.06 12.57 -8.22
CA LYS A 67 19.92 13.03 -9.61
C LYS A 67 18.51 12.84 -10.18
N SER A 68 17.70 12.00 -9.55
CA SER A 68 16.34 11.72 -9.97
C SER A 68 15.48 11.48 -8.75
N ALA A 69 14.26 12.00 -8.78
CA ALA A 69 13.27 11.65 -7.77
C ALA A 69 12.73 10.22 -7.92
N PHE A 70 13.02 9.52 -9.01
CA PHE A 70 12.75 8.09 -9.09
C PHE A 70 13.88 7.33 -8.37
N TRP A 71 13.56 6.74 -7.22
CA TRP A 71 14.47 5.80 -6.55
C TRP A 71 14.22 4.38 -7.02
N GLU A 72 15.31 3.65 -7.22
CA GLU A 72 15.25 2.29 -7.76
C GLU A 72 14.84 1.33 -6.64
N GLY A 73 13.64 0.74 -6.72
CA GLY A 73 13.19 -0.26 -5.78
C GLY A 73 13.61 -1.66 -6.16
N HIS A 74 13.92 -2.47 -5.15
CA HIS A 74 14.32 -3.86 -5.28
C HIS A 74 13.46 -4.73 -4.39
N LEU A 75 13.11 -5.92 -4.88
CA LEU A 75 12.49 -6.98 -4.09
C LEU A 75 13.19 -8.29 -4.45
N ARG A 76 13.98 -8.82 -3.53
CA ARG A 76 14.83 -9.99 -3.78
C ARG A 76 14.32 -11.22 -3.08
N ALA A 77 14.41 -12.35 -3.78
CA ALA A 77 14.15 -13.66 -3.21
C ALA A 77 15.44 -14.40 -2.86
N TYR A 78 15.46 -14.93 -1.64
CA TYR A 78 16.44 -15.86 -1.13
C TYR A 78 15.73 -17.09 -0.59
N ARG A 79 16.50 -18.13 -0.27
CA ARG A 79 16.00 -19.26 0.52
C ARG A 79 16.46 -19.12 1.96
N THR A 80 15.72 -19.74 2.85
CA THR A 80 16.08 -19.90 4.24
C THR A 80 15.91 -21.35 4.65
N ASP A 81 16.79 -21.82 5.52
CA ASP A 81 16.70 -23.17 6.09
C ASP A 81 15.86 -23.22 7.38
N ALA A 82 15.85 -24.39 8.02
CA ALA A 82 15.10 -24.60 9.26
C ALA A 82 15.68 -23.84 10.47
N VAL A 83 16.97 -23.49 10.45
CA VAL A 83 17.66 -22.86 11.58
C VAL A 83 17.51 -21.35 11.53
N GLY A 84 17.43 -20.73 10.35
CA GLY A 84 17.53 -19.26 10.28
C GLY A 84 18.30 -18.75 9.09
N ASP A 85 19.18 -19.58 8.55
CA ASP A 85 20.20 -19.15 7.63
C ASP A 85 19.60 -18.85 6.26
N VAL A 86 20.12 -17.83 5.58
CA VAL A 86 19.58 -17.27 4.34
C VAL A 86 20.59 -17.44 3.22
N PHE A 87 20.18 -18.11 2.14
CA PHE A 87 21.06 -18.47 1.03
C PHE A 87 20.54 -17.90 -0.28
N GLY A 88 21.47 -17.38 -1.08
CA GLY A 88 21.26 -17.06 -2.49
C GLY A 88 21.38 -18.28 -3.39
N GLN A 89 21.51 -18.03 -4.69
CA GLN A 89 21.73 -19.06 -5.69
C GLN A 89 23.01 -19.86 -5.39
N GLY A 90 22.98 -21.15 -5.72
CA GLY A 90 24.11 -22.06 -5.50
C GLY A 90 24.43 -22.35 -4.03
N GLY A 91 23.55 -21.96 -3.09
CA GLY A 91 23.78 -22.12 -1.65
C GLY A 91 24.76 -21.11 -1.05
N THR A 92 25.04 -20.01 -1.76
CA THR A 92 25.93 -18.95 -1.27
C THR A 92 25.26 -18.22 -0.12
N CYS A 93 25.97 -18.03 1.00
CA CYS A 93 25.45 -17.30 2.14
C CYS A 93 25.09 -15.85 1.76
N ALA A 94 23.84 -15.44 2.00
CA ALA A 94 23.30 -14.12 1.64
C ALA A 94 23.92 -12.97 2.45
N PHE A 95 24.58 -13.26 3.57
CA PHE A 95 25.23 -12.28 4.43
C PHE A 95 26.73 -12.56 4.57
N LEU A 96 27.51 -11.53 4.89
CA LEU A 96 28.90 -11.70 5.32
C LEU A 96 28.90 -11.90 6.83
N ASP A 97 28.50 -13.10 7.24
CA ASP A 97 28.30 -13.45 8.64
C ASP A 97 29.65 -13.42 9.40
N PRO A 98 29.75 -12.72 10.54
CA PRO A 98 30.95 -12.72 11.36
C PRO A 98 31.26 -14.10 11.97
N ASP A 99 30.26 -14.97 12.16
CA ASP A 99 30.40 -16.29 12.75
C ASP A 99 30.54 -17.38 11.66
N PRO A 100 31.69 -18.09 11.58
CA PRO A 100 31.93 -19.07 10.52
C PRO A 100 30.92 -20.22 10.53
N GLY A 101 30.14 -20.32 9.46
CA GLY A 101 29.17 -21.40 9.26
C GLY A 101 27.72 -21.02 9.55
N GLU A 102 27.47 -19.80 10.05
CA GLU A 102 26.13 -19.21 10.13
C GLU A 102 25.88 -18.31 8.92
N CYS A 103 24.61 -18.08 8.61
CA CYS A 103 24.21 -17.18 7.55
C CYS A 103 22.93 -16.42 7.89
N ASN A 104 22.88 -15.85 9.07
CA ASN A 104 21.68 -15.21 9.61
C ASN A 104 21.94 -13.77 10.06
N SER A 105 23.20 -13.31 10.02
CA SER A 105 23.59 -12.00 10.50
C SER A 105 24.67 -11.34 9.64
N GLY A 106 24.89 -10.04 9.84
CA GLY A 106 25.89 -9.27 9.10
C GLY A 106 25.36 -8.56 7.86
N PRO A 107 26.22 -7.79 7.16
CA PRO A 107 25.84 -7.05 5.97
C PRO A 107 25.56 -8.01 4.80
N SER A 108 24.79 -7.56 3.81
CA SER A 108 24.52 -8.34 2.60
C SER A 108 25.81 -8.73 1.88
N ASN A 109 25.87 -9.97 1.41
CA ASN A 109 26.98 -10.49 0.62
C ASN A 109 26.72 -10.23 -0.87
N PRO A 110 27.47 -9.32 -1.54
CA PRO A 110 27.24 -9.00 -2.94
C PRO A 110 27.48 -10.18 -3.90
N ALA A 111 28.23 -11.20 -3.46
CA ALA A 111 28.48 -12.41 -4.25
C ALA A 111 27.30 -13.40 -4.20
N ALA A 112 26.40 -13.27 -3.22
CA ALA A 112 25.22 -14.10 -3.10
C ALA A 112 24.09 -13.54 -3.95
N LEU A 113 24.01 -14.00 -5.20
CA LEU A 113 22.94 -13.61 -6.11
C LEU A 113 21.58 -14.09 -5.58
N PRO A 114 20.53 -13.24 -5.59
CA PRO A 114 19.19 -13.67 -5.26
C PRO A 114 18.66 -14.63 -6.34
N TYR A 115 17.64 -15.42 -6.03
CA TYR A 115 16.97 -16.26 -7.04
C TYR A 115 16.34 -15.40 -8.14
N TRP A 116 15.83 -14.23 -7.76
CA TRP A 116 15.41 -13.16 -8.65
C TRP A 116 15.38 -11.83 -7.89
N ASP A 117 15.45 -10.73 -8.63
CA ASP A 117 15.17 -9.36 -8.15
C ASP A 117 14.02 -8.80 -8.98
N ALA A 118 12.87 -8.54 -8.36
CA ALA A 118 11.67 -8.13 -9.08
C ALA A 118 11.87 -6.84 -9.89
N GLY A 119 12.77 -5.94 -9.44
CA GLY A 119 13.08 -4.72 -10.16
C GLY A 119 13.80 -4.96 -11.50
N GLU A 120 14.58 -6.06 -11.59
CA GLU A 120 15.17 -6.53 -12.85
C GLU A 120 14.14 -7.23 -13.75
N GLN A 121 13.09 -7.79 -13.16
CA GLN A 121 12.07 -8.59 -13.83
C GLN A 121 10.82 -7.77 -14.23
N ILE A 122 10.80 -6.45 -14.01
CA ILE A 122 9.70 -5.59 -14.46
C ILE A 122 9.60 -5.65 -16.00
N PRO A 123 8.43 -6.02 -16.56
CA PRO A 123 8.24 -6.04 -18.00
C PRO A 123 8.51 -4.67 -18.66
N LEU A 124 8.74 -4.68 -19.97
CA LEU A 124 8.83 -3.44 -20.74
C LEU A 124 7.50 -2.69 -20.70
N PRO A 125 7.50 -1.34 -20.78
CA PRO A 125 6.29 -0.52 -20.62
C PRO A 125 5.07 -0.98 -21.44
N ASP A 126 5.28 -1.42 -22.68
CA ASP A 126 4.20 -1.89 -23.58
C ASP A 126 3.64 -3.27 -23.21
N SER A 127 4.38 -4.06 -22.41
CA SER A 127 3.98 -5.40 -21.96
C SER A 127 3.52 -5.43 -20.50
N ARG A 128 3.61 -4.31 -19.77
CA ARG A 128 3.15 -4.24 -18.38
C ARG A 128 1.63 -4.23 -18.31
N THR A 129 1.11 -5.01 -17.37
CA THR A 129 -0.31 -5.03 -17.02
C THR A 129 -0.54 -4.11 -15.82
N LEU A 130 -0.89 -2.86 -16.10
CA LEU A 130 -1.16 -1.86 -15.06
C LEU A 130 -2.63 -1.46 -15.06
N TYR A 131 -3.16 -1.28 -13.86
CA TYR A 131 -4.55 -0.93 -13.62
C TYR A 131 -4.64 0.31 -12.74
N THR A 132 -5.76 1.00 -12.86
CA THR A 132 -6.20 2.04 -11.92
C THR A 132 -7.70 1.90 -11.72
N SER A 133 -8.23 2.58 -10.73
CA SER A 133 -9.66 2.84 -10.67
C SER A 133 -10.03 4.11 -11.42
N GLN A 134 -11.25 4.12 -11.96
CA GLN A 134 -11.91 5.29 -12.54
C GLN A 134 -13.42 5.19 -12.31
N VAL A 135 -14.06 6.32 -12.04
CA VAL A 135 -15.52 6.40 -11.95
C VAL A 135 -16.13 6.42 -13.35
N ASN A 136 -16.86 5.36 -13.69
CA ASN A 136 -17.61 5.24 -14.94
C ASN A 136 -19.11 5.20 -14.64
N ALA A 137 -19.87 6.17 -15.17
CA ALA A 137 -21.31 6.32 -14.91
C ALA A 137 -21.68 6.31 -13.40
N GLY A 138 -20.82 6.89 -12.55
CA GLY A 138 -21.03 6.98 -11.10
C GLY A 138 -20.61 5.74 -10.31
N THR A 139 -20.07 4.70 -10.96
CA THR A 139 -19.56 3.51 -10.28
C THR A 139 -18.03 3.43 -10.46
N PRO A 140 -17.24 3.43 -9.37
CA PRO A 140 -15.82 3.14 -9.44
C PRO A 140 -15.59 1.73 -9.97
N GLY A 141 -14.65 1.59 -10.90
CA GLY A 141 -14.27 0.29 -11.43
C GLY A 141 -12.82 0.29 -11.92
N ARG A 142 -12.27 -0.92 -12.05
CA ARG A 142 -10.94 -1.13 -12.59
C ARG A 142 -10.89 -0.85 -14.09
N VAL A 143 -9.95 -0.03 -14.50
CA VAL A 143 -9.59 0.22 -15.90
C VAL A 143 -8.09 -0.01 -16.09
N VAL A 144 -7.65 -0.17 -17.34
CA VAL A 144 -6.23 -0.24 -17.66
C VAL A 144 -5.60 1.14 -17.47
N PHE A 145 -4.41 1.20 -16.88
CA PHE A 145 -3.64 2.44 -16.75
C PHE A 145 -2.85 2.67 -18.04
N ASP A 146 -3.45 3.34 -19.01
CA ASP A 146 -2.87 3.62 -20.33
C ASP A 146 -3.28 5.01 -20.86
N SER A 147 -2.96 5.30 -22.12
CA SER A 147 -3.28 6.57 -22.79
C SER A 147 -4.79 6.81 -23.01
N GLY A 148 -5.67 5.92 -22.53
CA GLY A 148 -7.09 6.18 -22.41
C GLY A 148 -7.46 7.09 -21.24
N LEU A 149 -6.55 7.31 -20.29
CA LEU A 149 -6.72 8.24 -19.17
C LEU A 149 -6.56 9.69 -19.64
N THR A 150 -7.43 10.56 -19.15
CA THR A 150 -7.48 11.97 -19.54
C THR A 150 -6.71 12.89 -18.59
N ALA A 151 -6.52 14.13 -19.01
CA ALA A 151 -6.01 15.20 -18.14
C ALA A 151 -6.85 15.41 -16.87
N MET A 152 -8.17 15.17 -16.94
CA MET A 152 -9.04 15.23 -15.76
C MET A 152 -8.76 14.09 -14.79
N ASP A 153 -8.56 12.86 -15.30
CA ASP A 153 -8.27 11.69 -14.47
C ASP A 153 -6.95 11.86 -13.71
N THR A 154 -5.97 12.52 -14.32
CA THR A 154 -4.64 12.76 -13.73
C THR A 154 -4.51 14.15 -13.09
N THR A 155 -5.59 14.93 -13.03
CA THR A 155 -5.66 16.28 -12.44
C THR A 155 -4.62 17.27 -12.99
N ILE A 156 -4.39 17.25 -14.30
CA ILE A 156 -3.39 18.09 -15.00
C ILE A 156 -3.82 19.56 -15.15
N ALA A 157 -5.01 19.94 -14.67
CA ALA A 157 -5.56 21.28 -14.84
C ALA A 157 -5.10 22.32 -13.78
N PRO A 158 -4.94 23.60 -14.13
CA PRO A 158 -5.00 24.15 -15.49
C PRO A 158 -3.64 24.08 -16.22
N PHE A 159 -3.63 23.60 -17.46
CA PHE A 159 -2.47 23.70 -18.34
C PHE A 159 -2.48 25.04 -19.07
N ALA A 160 -1.42 25.83 -18.95
CA ALA A 160 -1.27 27.05 -19.73
C ALA A 160 -0.65 26.72 -21.11
N VAL A 161 -1.38 27.00 -22.20
CA VAL A 161 -0.90 26.88 -23.59
C VAL A 161 -0.35 28.21 -24.11
N PRO A 162 0.82 28.23 -24.79
CA PRO A 162 1.89 27.22 -24.70
C PRO A 162 2.45 27.23 -23.27
N PRO A 163 3.23 26.22 -22.82
CA PRO A 163 3.91 26.35 -21.54
C PRO A 163 4.79 27.60 -21.65
N ALA A 164 4.35 28.69 -21.03
CA ALA A 164 4.96 30.00 -21.14
C ALA A 164 5.71 30.21 -19.83
N PRO A 165 7.05 30.22 -19.84
CA PRO A 165 7.95 30.12 -21.00
C PRO A 165 8.26 28.67 -21.40
N ALA A 166 8.50 28.43 -22.68
CA ALA A 166 9.06 27.16 -23.17
C ALA A 166 10.59 27.21 -22.98
N PRO A 167 11.23 26.17 -22.42
CA PRO A 167 10.66 24.87 -22.02
C PRO A 167 9.77 24.95 -20.76
N ASN A 168 8.72 24.10 -20.70
CA ASN A 168 7.82 24.02 -19.55
C ASN A 168 8.62 23.94 -18.25
N VAL A 169 8.55 24.99 -17.43
CA VAL A 169 9.37 25.15 -16.23
C VAL A 169 8.98 24.12 -15.16
N ILE A 170 7.72 23.71 -15.15
CA ILE A 170 7.22 22.69 -14.22
C ILE A 170 7.61 21.30 -14.72
N TYR A 171 7.49 21.04 -16.04
CA TYR A 171 7.79 19.75 -16.68
C TYR A 171 8.96 19.87 -17.67
N PRO A 172 10.21 19.92 -17.20
CA PRO A 172 11.38 20.00 -18.08
C PRO A 172 11.41 18.83 -19.07
N GLY A 173 11.57 19.13 -20.36
CA GLY A 173 11.66 18.12 -21.42
C GLY A 173 10.32 17.66 -22.02
N SER A 174 9.19 18.09 -21.44
CA SER A 174 7.85 17.84 -22.00
C SER A 174 7.71 18.40 -23.42
N GLY A 175 7.13 17.59 -24.31
CA GLY A 175 6.75 17.97 -25.67
C GLY A 175 5.25 18.22 -25.82
N ALA A 176 4.48 18.23 -24.72
CA ALA A 176 3.04 18.42 -24.74
C ALA A 176 2.62 19.80 -25.26
N LEU A 177 1.61 19.82 -26.14
CA LEU A 177 0.96 21.02 -26.66
C LEU A 177 -0.37 21.31 -25.95
N THR A 178 -0.96 20.29 -25.31
CA THR A 178 -2.24 20.35 -24.60
C THR A 178 -2.15 19.62 -23.25
N GLU A 179 -3.15 19.80 -22.39
CA GLU A 179 -3.24 19.08 -21.12
C GLU A 179 -3.30 17.56 -21.34
N GLU A 180 -4.04 17.10 -22.36
CA GLU A 180 -4.14 15.68 -22.72
C GLU A 180 -2.79 15.10 -23.16
N GLY A 181 -2.03 15.84 -23.97
CA GLY A 181 -0.68 15.39 -24.34
C GLY A 181 0.26 15.27 -23.15
N LEU A 182 0.10 16.13 -22.13
CA LEU A 182 0.87 16.03 -20.89
C LEU A 182 0.41 14.83 -20.04
N ALA A 183 -0.89 14.55 -19.99
CA ALA A 183 -1.43 13.36 -19.34
C ALA A 183 -0.85 12.07 -19.95
N ASP A 184 -0.79 11.99 -21.29
CA ASP A 184 -0.15 10.89 -22.01
C ASP A 184 1.34 10.73 -21.66
N GLU A 185 2.08 11.85 -21.56
CA GLU A 185 3.49 11.83 -21.17
C GLU A 185 3.68 11.34 -19.72
N VAL A 186 2.82 11.77 -18.80
CA VAL A 186 2.83 11.35 -17.38
C VAL A 186 2.50 9.86 -17.27
N VAL A 187 1.46 9.40 -17.96
CA VAL A 187 1.07 7.98 -17.99
C VAL A 187 2.22 7.13 -18.55
N SER A 188 2.81 7.53 -19.68
CA SER A 188 3.94 6.82 -20.29
C SER A 188 5.14 6.77 -19.35
N TYR A 189 5.42 7.85 -18.63
CA TYR A 189 6.48 7.90 -17.63
C TYR A 189 6.22 6.94 -16.45
N ALA A 190 5.02 6.95 -15.90
CA ALA A 190 4.61 6.04 -14.83
C ALA A 190 4.63 4.56 -15.26
N ARG A 191 4.32 4.27 -16.54
CA ARG A 191 4.47 2.93 -17.14
C ARG A 191 5.93 2.48 -17.25
N GLY A 192 6.89 3.41 -17.27
CA GLY A 192 8.33 3.11 -17.27
C GLY A 192 9.11 3.65 -18.46
N CYS A 193 8.52 4.51 -19.29
CA CYS A 193 9.26 5.23 -20.34
C CYS A 193 10.06 6.39 -19.72
N GLU A 194 11.07 6.88 -20.44
CA GLU A 194 11.67 8.19 -20.16
C GLU A 194 10.63 9.29 -20.40
N PHE A 195 10.65 10.35 -19.59
CA PHE A 195 9.63 11.40 -19.66
C PHE A 195 9.64 12.10 -21.03
N GLY A 196 8.45 12.36 -21.57
CA GLY A 196 8.29 12.92 -22.91
C GLY A 196 8.50 11.92 -24.06
N THR A 197 8.51 10.60 -23.78
CA THR A 197 8.54 9.52 -24.77
C THR A 197 7.35 8.58 -24.58
N GLY A 198 7.00 7.77 -25.59
CA GLY A 198 5.82 6.88 -25.54
C GLY A 198 4.51 7.58 -25.93
N VAL A 199 4.62 8.74 -26.58
CA VAL A 199 3.49 9.63 -26.88
C VAL A 199 3.36 9.91 -28.37
N SER A 200 2.14 10.09 -28.85
CA SER A 200 1.86 10.37 -30.26
C SER A 200 0.56 11.12 -30.46
N GLY A 201 0.43 11.81 -31.60
CA GLY A 201 -0.82 12.47 -32.01
C GLY A 201 -0.84 13.99 -31.76
N ALA A 202 -2.03 14.57 -31.88
CA ALA A 202 -2.23 16.03 -31.90
C ALA A 202 -1.96 16.74 -30.56
N GLY A 203 -1.87 15.98 -29.45
CA GLY A 203 -1.56 16.51 -28.12
C GLY A 203 -0.08 16.81 -27.88
N VAL A 204 0.83 16.35 -28.76
CA VAL A 204 2.28 16.48 -28.59
C VAL A 204 2.94 17.10 -29.82
N ALA A 205 4.08 17.76 -29.62
CA ALA A 205 4.80 18.49 -30.67
C ALA A 205 5.37 17.58 -31.77
N SER A 206 5.66 16.33 -31.42
CA SER A 206 6.16 15.30 -32.32
C SER A 206 5.92 13.93 -31.71
N ASP A 207 5.55 12.95 -32.52
CA ASP A 207 5.47 11.55 -32.08
C ASP A 207 6.85 11.06 -31.60
N ARG A 208 6.86 10.39 -30.45
CA ARG A 208 8.09 9.86 -29.82
C ARG A 208 7.82 8.47 -29.28
N VAL A 209 8.53 7.47 -29.82
CA VAL A 209 8.47 6.09 -29.33
C VAL A 209 8.96 6.00 -27.89
N CYS A 210 8.35 5.13 -27.08
CA CYS A 210 8.78 4.89 -25.70
C CYS A 210 10.25 4.45 -25.66
N VAL A 211 11.07 5.21 -24.94
CA VAL A 211 12.42 4.79 -24.54
C VAL A 211 12.28 4.22 -23.13
N PRO A 212 12.42 2.91 -22.91
CA PRO A 212 12.24 2.34 -21.58
C PRO A 212 13.39 2.77 -20.66
N ARG A 213 13.06 3.17 -19.42
CA ARG A 213 14.04 3.42 -18.37
C ARG A 213 14.79 2.14 -18.03
N ALA A 214 16.06 2.27 -17.63
CA ALA A 214 16.88 1.14 -17.20
C ALA A 214 16.23 0.39 -16.01
N TRP A 215 15.65 1.15 -15.07
CA TRP A 215 14.91 0.65 -13.93
C TRP A 215 13.48 1.18 -13.90
N ARG A 216 12.51 0.34 -13.51
CA ARG A 216 11.07 0.64 -13.60
C ARG A 216 10.30 0.42 -12.31
N LEU A 217 10.82 -0.37 -11.37
CA LEU A 217 10.25 -0.52 -10.04
C LEU A 217 10.65 0.67 -9.16
N GLY A 218 9.66 1.43 -8.68
CA GLY A 218 9.91 2.52 -7.72
C GLY A 218 10.26 1.97 -6.34
N ASP A 219 10.74 2.84 -5.47
CA ASP A 219 11.13 2.47 -4.12
C ASP A 219 9.99 1.85 -3.32
N ILE A 220 10.28 0.69 -2.74
CA ILE A 220 9.44 0.04 -1.73
C ILE A 220 9.94 0.54 -0.39
N PHE A 221 9.37 1.64 0.11
CA PHE A 221 9.91 2.42 1.23
C PHE A 221 9.41 1.92 2.60
N HIS A 222 8.12 2.07 2.90
CA HIS A 222 7.51 1.54 4.14
C HIS A 222 6.59 0.35 3.91
N SER A 223 6.33 -0.02 2.66
CA SER A 223 5.44 -1.12 2.33
C SER A 223 6.16 -2.45 2.56
N ALA A 224 5.84 -3.13 3.65
CA ALA A 224 6.30 -4.50 3.88
C ALA A 224 5.58 -5.44 2.90
N PRO A 225 6.30 -6.23 2.09
CA PRO A 225 5.68 -7.16 1.16
C PRO A 225 4.77 -8.21 1.85
N ALA A 226 3.54 -8.36 1.36
CA ALA A 226 2.62 -9.40 1.79
C ALA A 226 2.73 -10.63 0.88
N VAL A 227 3.08 -11.77 1.45
CA VAL A 227 3.21 -13.05 0.72
C VAL A 227 1.93 -13.85 0.89
N VAL A 228 1.26 -14.16 -0.23
CA VAL A 228 -0.04 -14.82 -0.25
C VAL A 228 0.08 -16.20 -0.89
N PRO A 229 0.19 -17.26 -0.07
CA PRO A 229 0.13 -18.64 -0.54
C PRO A 229 -1.33 -19.12 -0.63
N ALA A 230 -1.55 -20.44 -0.77
CA ALA A 230 -2.83 -21.08 -0.51
C ALA A 230 -3.46 -20.67 0.85
N PRO A 231 -4.81 -20.63 0.97
CA PRO A 231 -5.51 -20.31 2.21
C PRO A 231 -5.03 -21.14 3.40
N LYS A 232 -4.78 -20.48 4.54
CA LYS A 232 -4.14 -21.12 5.70
C LYS A 232 -4.84 -20.87 7.03
N ALA A 233 -5.89 -20.06 7.07
CA ALA A 233 -6.59 -19.81 8.33
C ALA A 233 -7.15 -21.11 8.92
N THR A 234 -7.38 -21.10 10.23
CA THR A 234 -7.91 -22.23 10.99
C THR A 234 -9.35 -21.97 11.40
N LEU A 235 -10.19 -21.63 10.42
CA LEU A 235 -11.62 -21.38 10.66
C LEU A 235 -12.37 -22.71 10.66
N ASN A 236 -13.10 -22.98 11.74
CA ASN A 236 -13.90 -24.20 11.90
C ASN A 236 -15.27 -24.05 11.20
N ASP A 237 -15.24 -23.81 9.89
CA ASP A 237 -16.42 -23.67 9.05
C ASP A 237 -16.31 -24.62 7.85
N ALA A 238 -17.35 -25.42 7.58
CA ALA A 238 -17.35 -26.40 6.51
C ALA A 238 -17.15 -25.76 5.12
N SER A 239 -17.76 -24.60 4.88
CA SER A 239 -17.60 -23.85 3.62
C SER A 239 -16.17 -23.31 3.46
N TYR A 240 -15.55 -22.85 4.55
CA TYR A 240 -14.15 -22.42 4.52
C TYR A 240 -13.18 -23.59 4.29
N GLN A 241 -13.43 -24.75 4.89
CA GLN A 241 -12.61 -25.95 4.63
C GLN A 241 -12.71 -26.39 3.15
N ALA A 242 -13.87 -26.21 2.53
CA ALA A 242 -14.04 -26.41 1.09
C ALA A 242 -13.29 -25.36 0.26
N PHE A 243 -13.37 -24.07 0.61
CA PHE A 243 -12.59 -22.99 -0.01
C PHE A 243 -11.08 -23.24 0.06
N LYS A 244 -10.58 -23.64 1.23
CA LYS A 244 -9.18 -24.00 1.45
C LYS A 244 -8.74 -25.18 0.57
N SER A 245 -9.63 -26.15 0.36
CA SER A 245 -9.37 -27.30 -0.50
C SER A 245 -9.36 -26.89 -1.98
N LEU A 246 -10.26 -25.98 -2.40
CA LEU A 246 -10.32 -25.46 -3.77
C LEU A 246 -9.05 -24.71 -4.16
N TYR A 247 -8.52 -23.87 -3.26
CA TYR A 247 -7.33 -23.06 -3.50
C TYR A 247 -6.04 -23.65 -2.89
N ALA A 248 -6.02 -24.96 -2.61
CA ALA A 248 -4.86 -25.64 -2.03
C ALA A 248 -3.59 -25.57 -2.90
N LEU A 249 -3.75 -25.41 -4.22
CA LEU A 249 -2.66 -25.31 -5.20
C LEU A 249 -2.45 -23.89 -5.72
N ARG A 250 -3.03 -22.87 -5.07
CA ARG A 250 -2.90 -21.47 -5.49
C ARG A 250 -1.42 -21.08 -5.60
N LYS A 251 -1.04 -20.47 -6.72
CA LYS A 251 0.28 -19.88 -6.91
C LYS A 251 0.53 -18.82 -5.85
N ARG A 252 1.75 -18.77 -5.34
CA ARG A 252 2.15 -17.77 -4.36
C ARG A 252 2.44 -16.45 -5.08
N VAL A 253 1.86 -15.37 -4.56
CA VAL A 253 2.06 -14.02 -5.08
C VAL A 253 2.51 -13.11 -3.95
N ILE A 254 3.39 -12.17 -4.26
CA ILE A 254 3.84 -11.14 -3.32
C ILE A 254 3.25 -9.80 -3.72
N TYR A 255 2.64 -9.09 -2.79
CA TYR A 255 2.10 -7.76 -3.00
C TYR A 255 2.88 -6.73 -2.21
N THR A 256 3.22 -5.61 -2.83
CA THR A 256 3.91 -4.51 -2.13
C THR A 256 3.62 -3.18 -2.82
N GLY A 257 3.45 -2.13 -2.02
CA GLY A 257 3.34 -0.76 -2.51
C GLY A 257 4.71 -0.20 -2.92
N SER A 258 4.71 0.70 -3.88
CA SER A 258 5.86 1.54 -4.22
C SER A 258 5.49 3.02 -4.34
N ASN A 259 6.49 3.88 -4.13
CA ASN A 259 6.36 5.32 -4.38
C ASN A 259 6.46 5.69 -5.87
N ALA A 260 6.31 4.72 -6.78
CA ALA A 260 6.00 4.99 -8.19
C ALA A 260 4.49 5.01 -8.48
N GLY A 261 3.64 4.90 -7.46
CA GLY A 261 2.18 5.05 -7.61
C GLY A 261 1.39 3.75 -7.58
N PHE A 262 2.04 2.59 -7.48
CA PHE A 262 1.37 1.30 -7.66
C PHE A 262 1.58 0.37 -6.45
N LEU A 263 0.53 -0.39 -6.12
CA LEU A 263 0.70 -1.72 -5.55
C LEU A 263 1.15 -2.66 -6.66
N HIS A 264 2.27 -3.36 -6.49
CA HIS A 264 2.76 -4.36 -7.41
C HIS A 264 2.45 -5.77 -6.90
N ALA A 265 2.13 -6.68 -7.82
CA ALA A 265 2.01 -8.10 -7.56
C ALA A 265 3.09 -8.87 -8.33
N PHE A 266 3.87 -9.71 -7.63
CA PHE A 266 4.98 -10.46 -8.21
C PHE A 266 4.79 -11.97 -8.08
N ASP A 267 5.10 -12.71 -9.15
CA ASP A 267 5.11 -14.17 -9.12
C ASP A 267 6.16 -14.71 -8.16
N ALA A 268 5.70 -15.43 -7.13
CA ALA A 268 6.54 -16.04 -6.10
C ALA A 268 6.45 -17.57 -6.11
N GLY A 269 6.03 -18.15 -7.23
CA GLY A 269 6.14 -19.57 -7.53
C GLY A 269 4.87 -20.37 -7.30
N ALA A 270 4.70 -21.41 -8.11
CA ALA A 270 3.66 -22.41 -7.93
C ALA A 270 4.04 -23.43 -6.84
N LEU A 271 3.04 -24.07 -6.24
CA LEU A 271 3.26 -25.18 -5.33
C LEU A 271 3.68 -26.43 -6.12
N ASP A 272 4.86 -26.96 -5.82
CA ASP A 272 5.36 -28.22 -6.36
C ASP A 272 4.94 -29.40 -5.46
N ILE A 273 3.89 -30.09 -5.89
CA ILE A 273 3.33 -31.26 -5.22
C ILE A 273 4.18 -32.53 -5.39
N THR A 274 5.23 -32.50 -6.20
CA THR A 274 6.12 -33.64 -6.41
C THR A 274 7.18 -33.76 -5.31
N THR A 275 7.38 -32.68 -4.54
CA THR A 275 8.25 -32.68 -3.36
C THR A 275 7.53 -33.20 -2.11
N SER A 276 8.27 -33.76 -1.14
CA SER A 276 7.73 -34.29 0.11
C SER A 276 8.47 -33.72 1.32
N PRO A 277 7.84 -32.82 2.11
CA PRO A 277 6.50 -32.26 1.91
C PRO A 277 6.43 -31.34 0.66
N PRO A 278 5.23 -31.11 0.09
CA PRO A 278 5.03 -30.14 -0.99
C PRO A 278 5.64 -28.78 -0.65
N ASN A 279 6.28 -28.17 -1.65
CA ASN A 279 7.03 -26.93 -1.47
C ASN A 279 6.80 -25.97 -2.64
N TYR A 280 6.81 -24.67 -2.38
CA TYR A 280 6.74 -23.66 -3.43
C TYR A 280 8.06 -23.57 -4.19
N LEU A 281 7.98 -23.41 -5.51
CA LEU A 281 9.10 -22.98 -6.32
C LEU A 281 9.50 -21.53 -5.95
N ASP A 282 10.69 -21.11 -6.35
CA ASP A 282 11.18 -19.76 -6.02
C ASP A 282 10.33 -18.65 -6.65
N GLY A 283 9.67 -18.94 -7.78
CA GLY A 283 8.99 -17.95 -8.62
C GLY A 283 9.93 -17.31 -9.62
N SER A 284 9.37 -16.47 -10.49
CA SER A 284 10.12 -15.69 -11.47
C SER A 284 10.46 -14.28 -11.00
N GLY A 285 9.73 -13.74 -10.00
CA GLY A 285 9.82 -12.34 -9.61
C GLY A 285 9.23 -11.37 -10.64
N THR A 286 8.64 -11.87 -11.75
CA THR A 286 8.01 -11.03 -12.76
C THR A 286 6.75 -10.38 -12.21
N GLU A 287 6.53 -9.11 -12.57
CA GLU A 287 5.30 -8.38 -12.24
C GLU A 287 4.10 -8.99 -12.97
N LEU A 288 3.12 -9.45 -12.20
CA LEU A 288 1.83 -9.95 -12.69
C LEU A 288 0.89 -8.78 -13.01
N PHE A 289 0.82 -7.81 -12.11
CA PHE A 289 0.14 -6.54 -12.35
C PHE A 289 0.66 -5.43 -11.43
N GLY A 290 0.33 -4.18 -11.76
CA GLY A 290 0.36 -3.04 -10.85
C GLY A 290 -1.02 -2.38 -10.73
N PHE A 291 -1.42 -1.93 -9.54
CA PHE A 291 -2.68 -1.22 -9.30
C PHE A 291 -2.42 0.15 -8.65
N MET A 292 -2.90 1.21 -9.29
CA MET A 292 -2.84 2.59 -8.79
C MET A 292 -4.21 3.01 -8.24
N PRO A 293 -4.33 3.31 -6.94
CA PRO A 293 -5.55 3.88 -6.37
C PRO A 293 -5.84 5.27 -6.95
N TRP A 294 -7.10 5.72 -6.89
CA TRP A 294 -7.57 6.98 -7.49
C TRP A 294 -6.79 8.18 -6.94
N GLU A 295 -6.51 8.24 -5.65
CA GLU A 295 -5.78 9.35 -5.04
C GLU A 295 -4.31 9.38 -5.52
N ALA A 296 -3.69 8.21 -5.72
CA ALA A 296 -2.36 8.11 -6.33
C ALA A 296 -2.39 8.55 -7.80
N ARG A 297 -3.44 8.18 -8.54
CA ARG A 297 -3.67 8.62 -9.92
C ARG A 297 -3.81 10.13 -10.02
N GLN A 298 -4.46 10.79 -9.06
CA GLN A 298 -4.48 12.26 -9.05
C GLN A 298 -3.07 12.82 -8.84
N ASN A 299 -2.29 12.26 -7.93
CA ASN A 299 -0.94 12.76 -7.62
C ASN A 299 0.14 12.34 -8.62
N VAL A 300 -0.16 11.46 -9.58
CA VAL A 300 0.83 10.91 -10.53
C VAL A 300 1.47 11.98 -11.42
N ARG A 301 0.78 13.11 -11.63
CA ARG A 301 1.31 14.30 -12.30
C ARG A 301 2.60 14.83 -11.67
N ASN A 302 2.80 14.60 -10.37
CA ASN A 302 4.01 15.05 -9.68
C ASN A 302 5.21 14.15 -9.97
N LEU A 303 5.01 12.91 -10.42
CA LEU A 303 6.07 11.90 -10.55
C LEU A 303 7.22 12.31 -11.49
N PRO A 304 6.98 12.96 -12.66
CA PRO A 304 8.06 13.42 -13.53
C PRO A 304 8.76 14.70 -13.06
N VAL A 305 8.15 15.47 -12.15
CA VAL A 305 8.62 16.80 -11.71
C VAL A 305 9.17 16.78 -10.29
N ASP A 306 8.96 15.67 -9.58
CA ASP A 306 9.45 15.43 -8.24
C ASP A 306 10.95 15.75 -8.22
N ASP A 307 11.36 16.66 -7.34
CA ASP A 307 12.74 17.08 -7.19
C ASP A 307 13.36 16.27 -6.04
N PRO A 308 14.63 15.85 -6.14
CA PRO A 308 15.36 15.24 -5.03
C PRO A 308 15.23 15.91 -3.65
N THR A 309 14.88 17.21 -3.55
CA THR A 309 14.69 17.91 -2.27
C THR A 309 13.26 17.91 -1.73
N THR A 310 12.25 17.69 -2.59
CA THR A 310 10.84 17.66 -2.21
C THR A 310 10.20 16.42 -2.77
N ARG A 311 9.92 15.47 -1.89
CA ARG A 311 9.52 14.11 -2.24
C ARG A 311 8.01 13.90 -2.18
N THR A 312 7.44 13.41 -3.27
CA THR A 312 6.06 12.96 -3.32
C THR A 312 5.99 11.46 -3.03
N TYR A 313 5.20 11.08 -2.03
CA TYR A 313 4.91 9.68 -1.72
C TYR A 313 3.62 9.24 -2.39
N TYR A 314 3.46 7.93 -2.58
CA TYR A 314 2.28 7.38 -3.25
C TYR A 314 1.71 6.16 -2.52
N VAL A 315 1.89 4.96 -3.04
CA VAL A 315 1.36 3.73 -2.44
C VAL A 315 2.42 3.16 -1.51
N ASP A 316 2.50 3.69 -0.30
CA ASP A 316 3.57 3.37 0.65
C ASP A 316 3.11 2.49 1.83
N GLY A 317 1.81 2.26 1.97
CA GLY A 317 1.26 1.39 3.03
C GLY A 317 1.61 -0.08 2.82
N SER A 318 1.82 -0.80 3.93
CA SER A 318 1.97 -2.26 3.88
C SER A 318 0.60 -2.91 3.62
N PRO A 319 0.43 -3.71 2.56
CA PRO A 319 -0.83 -4.40 2.30
C PRO A 319 -1.15 -5.44 3.37
N GLN A 320 -2.42 -5.53 3.74
CA GLN A 320 -2.96 -6.56 4.62
C GLN A 320 -3.77 -7.55 3.81
N VAL A 321 -3.52 -8.85 3.99
CA VAL A 321 -4.21 -9.91 3.25
C VAL A 321 -4.89 -10.87 4.21
N VAL A 322 -6.14 -11.18 3.95
CA VAL A 322 -6.94 -12.07 4.80
C VAL A 322 -8.01 -12.78 3.97
N ASP A 323 -8.39 -13.99 4.42
CA ASP A 323 -9.56 -14.67 3.90
C ASP A 323 -10.81 -14.17 4.64
N VAL A 324 -11.78 -13.65 3.90
CA VAL A 324 -13.05 -13.10 4.41
C VAL A 324 -14.24 -13.81 3.78
N TRP A 325 -15.38 -13.73 4.47
CA TRP A 325 -16.66 -14.21 3.97
C TRP A 325 -17.59 -13.05 3.67
N PHE A 326 -18.18 -13.04 2.48
CA PHE A 326 -19.13 -12.04 2.02
C PHE A 326 -20.55 -12.62 2.01
N PRO A 327 -21.38 -12.33 3.02
CA PRO A 327 -22.76 -12.78 3.01
C PRO A 327 -23.50 -12.22 1.80
N SER A 328 -24.24 -13.06 1.08
CA SER A 328 -25.05 -12.61 -0.06
C SER A 328 -26.13 -11.59 0.33
N ASN A 329 -26.66 -11.67 1.55
CA ASN A 329 -27.63 -10.74 2.12
C ASN A 329 -27.70 -10.89 3.67
N PRO A 330 -28.32 -9.94 4.40
CA PRO A 330 -28.42 -9.98 5.86
C PRO A 330 -29.15 -11.20 6.45
N THR A 331 -29.98 -11.89 5.65
CA THR A 331 -30.73 -13.08 6.07
C THR A 331 -30.03 -14.39 5.70
N ASP A 332 -28.82 -14.31 5.12
CA ASP A 332 -28.06 -15.48 4.76
C ASP A 332 -27.56 -16.22 6.00
N THR A 333 -28.07 -17.43 6.17
CA THR A 333 -27.73 -18.32 7.29
C THR A 333 -26.87 -19.50 6.85
N THR A 334 -26.55 -19.62 5.56
CA THR A 334 -25.83 -20.77 5.00
C THR A 334 -24.65 -20.30 4.16
N LYS A 335 -23.46 -20.34 4.75
CA LYS A 335 -22.22 -19.99 4.03
C LYS A 335 -21.95 -20.97 2.89
N SER A 336 -21.63 -20.41 1.72
CA SER A 336 -21.20 -21.15 0.54
C SER A 336 -19.71 -20.98 0.27
N ILE A 337 -19.16 -21.79 -0.63
CA ILE A 337 -17.74 -21.70 -1.00
C ILE A 337 -17.45 -20.46 -1.84
N GLU A 338 -18.41 -20.04 -2.66
CA GLU A 338 -18.30 -18.89 -3.57
C GLU A 338 -18.27 -17.54 -2.85
N GLU A 339 -18.67 -17.50 -1.58
CA GLU A 339 -18.68 -16.30 -0.73
C GLU A 339 -17.37 -16.09 0.04
N TRP A 340 -16.43 -17.04 -0.05
CA TRP A 340 -15.10 -16.88 0.54
C TRP A 340 -14.14 -16.26 -0.47
N HIS A 341 -13.45 -15.22 -0.01
CA HIS A 341 -12.50 -14.48 -0.81
C HIS A 341 -11.21 -14.28 -0.02
N THR A 342 -10.06 -14.32 -0.69
CA THR A 342 -8.82 -13.74 -0.16
C THR A 342 -8.71 -12.33 -0.70
N ILE A 343 -8.77 -11.35 0.18
CA ILE A 343 -8.69 -9.95 -0.20
C ILE A 343 -7.41 -9.30 0.29
N LEU A 344 -7.04 -8.22 -0.36
CA LEU A 344 -5.95 -7.34 0.02
C LEU A 344 -6.51 -5.96 0.30
N VAL A 345 -6.20 -5.38 1.46
CA VAL A 345 -6.47 -3.98 1.77
C VAL A 345 -5.14 -3.24 1.94
N GLY A 346 -4.95 -2.17 1.18
CA GLY A 346 -3.76 -1.32 1.24
C GLY A 346 -4.09 0.11 1.63
N GLY A 347 -3.11 0.79 2.21
CA GLY A 347 -3.12 2.24 2.45
C GLY A 347 -1.99 2.93 1.70
N MET A 348 -1.92 4.24 1.83
CA MET A 348 -0.97 5.12 1.12
C MET A 348 0.02 5.84 2.04
N ARG A 349 -0.19 5.81 3.37
CA ARG A 349 0.60 6.57 4.36
C ARG A 349 0.65 8.05 3.97
N GLN A 350 1.84 8.63 3.83
CA GLN A 350 2.00 10.03 3.43
C GLN A 350 1.50 10.31 2.01
N GLY A 351 1.38 9.29 1.15
CA GLY A 351 0.97 9.50 -0.24
C GLY A 351 -0.51 9.82 -0.43
N GLY A 352 -1.35 9.61 0.58
CA GLY A 352 -2.78 9.91 0.50
C GLY A 352 -3.59 9.48 1.71
N ARG A 353 -4.84 9.94 1.75
CA ARG A 353 -5.83 9.65 2.79
C ARG A 353 -6.81 8.52 2.43
N ALA A 354 -6.50 7.73 1.40
CA ALA A 354 -7.31 6.61 0.96
C ALA A 354 -6.75 5.23 1.36
N TYR A 355 -7.68 4.30 1.48
CA TYR A 355 -7.47 2.86 1.47
C TYR A 355 -8.13 2.27 0.23
N TYR A 356 -7.63 1.12 -0.21
CA TYR A 356 -8.15 0.40 -1.37
C TYR A 356 -8.20 -1.09 -1.09
N SER A 357 -9.13 -1.78 -1.74
CA SER A 357 -9.32 -3.22 -1.58
C SER A 357 -9.40 -3.94 -2.92
N LEU A 358 -8.70 -5.05 -3.01
CA LEU A 358 -8.64 -5.93 -4.18
C LEU A 358 -8.96 -7.37 -3.77
N ASP A 359 -9.74 -8.06 -4.60
CA ASP A 359 -9.88 -9.51 -4.54
C ASP A 359 -8.66 -10.15 -5.22
N VAL A 360 -7.88 -10.87 -4.43
CA VAL A 360 -6.66 -11.57 -4.82
C VAL A 360 -6.80 -13.08 -4.67
N THR A 361 -8.03 -13.59 -4.70
CA THR A 361 -8.35 -15.00 -4.44
C THR A 361 -7.69 -15.93 -5.44
N ASN A 362 -7.78 -15.62 -6.73
CA ASN A 362 -7.29 -16.49 -7.79
C ASN A 362 -6.40 -15.73 -8.79
N PRO A 363 -5.07 -15.93 -8.75
CA PRO A 363 -4.15 -15.26 -9.68
C PRO A 363 -4.24 -15.77 -11.12
N ASP A 364 -4.95 -16.87 -11.38
CA ASP A 364 -5.15 -17.42 -12.72
C ASP A 364 -6.46 -16.95 -13.39
N ASP A 365 -7.26 -16.12 -12.72
CA ASP A 365 -8.48 -15.55 -13.29
C ASP A 365 -8.16 -14.39 -14.25
N LEU A 366 -8.92 -14.27 -15.35
CA LEU A 366 -8.84 -13.13 -16.27
C LEU A 366 -9.30 -11.82 -15.62
N ALA A 367 -10.18 -11.90 -14.61
CA ALA A 367 -10.62 -10.76 -13.84
C ALA A 367 -9.62 -10.34 -12.75
N TYR A 368 -8.52 -11.08 -12.56
CA TYR A 368 -7.53 -10.79 -11.53
C TYR A 368 -6.71 -9.51 -11.82
N PRO A 369 -6.42 -8.66 -10.82
CA PRO A 369 -7.05 -8.63 -9.50
C PRO A 369 -8.49 -8.11 -9.60
N GLY A 370 -9.42 -8.69 -8.83
CA GLY A 370 -10.76 -8.13 -8.74
C GLY A 370 -10.72 -6.79 -8.02
N TYR A 371 -11.33 -5.74 -8.58
CA TYR A 371 -11.50 -4.49 -7.84
C TYR A 371 -12.72 -4.59 -6.94
N LEU A 372 -12.54 -4.26 -5.66
CA LEU A 372 -13.65 -4.23 -4.70
C LEU A 372 -14.09 -2.80 -4.46
N TRP A 373 -13.25 -1.99 -3.84
CA TRP A 373 -13.59 -0.63 -3.45
C TRP A 373 -12.36 0.20 -3.10
N GLU A 374 -12.59 1.50 -3.02
CA GLU A 374 -11.69 2.47 -2.40
C GLU A 374 -12.47 3.29 -1.39
N PHE A 375 -11.79 3.60 -0.28
CA PHE A 375 -12.36 4.35 0.81
C PHE A 375 -11.41 5.48 1.21
N PRO A 376 -11.84 6.75 1.12
CA PRO A 376 -13.10 7.20 0.53
C PRO A 376 -13.15 6.93 -0.97
N LYS A 377 -14.36 6.96 -1.53
CA LYS A 377 -14.56 6.88 -2.97
C LYS A 377 -14.14 8.19 -3.62
N GLU A 378 -13.70 8.13 -4.88
CA GLU A 378 -13.39 9.33 -5.69
C GLU A 378 -14.58 10.30 -5.79
N THR A 379 -15.82 9.80 -5.67
CA THR A 379 -17.05 10.60 -5.69
C THR A 379 -17.51 11.10 -4.33
N ASP A 380 -16.84 10.69 -3.24
CA ASP A 380 -17.27 11.10 -1.90
C ASP A 380 -17.09 12.62 -1.72
N PRO A 381 -18.04 13.31 -1.07
CA PRO A 381 -17.95 14.74 -0.85
C PRO A 381 -16.81 15.06 0.12
N ASP A 382 -16.05 16.12 -0.18
CA ASP A 382 -14.99 16.64 0.70
C ASP A 382 -15.46 17.92 1.42
N THR A 383 -16.54 17.80 2.19
CA THR A 383 -17.08 18.92 2.97
C THR A 383 -17.88 18.44 4.18
N ILE A 384 -17.71 19.09 5.33
CA ILE A 384 -18.45 18.77 6.57
C ILE A 384 -19.95 19.11 6.49
N ALA A 385 -20.38 19.89 5.50
CA ALA A 385 -21.78 20.26 5.32
C ALA A 385 -22.65 19.10 4.84
N VAL A 386 -22.04 18.03 4.31
CA VAL A 386 -22.75 16.84 3.82
C VAL A 386 -22.68 15.74 4.88
N PRO A 387 -23.81 15.26 5.44
CA PRO A 387 -23.81 14.29 6.53
C PRO A 387 -23.10 12.97 6.23
N THR A 388 -23.09 12.53 4.97
CA THR A 388 -22.41 11.29 4.52
C THR A 388 -20.91 11.49 4.25
N SER A 389 -20.40 12.71 4.39
CA SER A 389 -19.01 13.06 4.15
C SER A 389 -18.08 12.45 5.19
N VAL A 390 -17.06 11.74 4.72
CA VAL A 390 -16.03 11.08 5.54
C VAL A 390 -14.63 11.64 5.26
N LEU A 391 -14.40 12.11 4.03
CA LEU A 391 -13.15 12.68 3.51
C LEU A 391 -12.51 13.74 4.43
N PRO A 392 -13.26 14.69 5.02
CA PRO A 392 -12.69 15.70 5.90
C PRO A 392 -12.11 15.16 7.21
N TYR A 393 -12.51 13.96 7.65
CA TYR A 393 -12.04 13.35 8.89
C TYR A 393 -10.85 12.41 8.68
N LEU A 394 -10.47 12.15 7.43
CA LEU A 394 -9.33 11.34 7.05
C LEU A 394 -8.15 12.21 6.64
N ALA A 395 -6.97 11.71 6.95
CA ALA A 395 -5.69 12.27 6.59
C ALA A 395 -4.75 11.14 6.15
N GLN A 396 -3.44 11.38 6.15
CA GLN A 396 -2.46 10.41 5.67
C GLN A 396 -2.68 9.04 6.32
N SER A 397 -2.84 8.00 5.50
CA SER A 397 -3.27 6.65 5.91
C SER A 397 -2.13 5.83 6.53
N TRP A 398 -1.56 6.33 7.63
CA TRP A 398 -0.47 5.66 8.37
C TRP A 398 -0.94 4.44 9.16
N SER A 399 -2.23 4.39 9.50
CA SER A 399 -2.85 3.28 10.20
C SER A 399 -2.90 2.06 9.29
N GLN A 400 -2.45 0.89 9.78
CA GLN A 400 -2.68 -0.35 9.06
C GLN A 400 -4.11 -0.84 9.35
N PRO A 401 -4.88 -1.24 8.32
CA PRO A 401 -6.23 -1.74 8.53
C PRO A 401 -6.19 -3.07 9.27
N ILE A 402 -6.97 -3.20 10.34
CA ILE A 402 -7.19 -4.49 11.00
C ILE A 402 -8.53 -5.06 10.53
N ILE A 403 -8.48 -6.22 9.89
CA ILE A 403 -9.67 -6.90 9.38
C ILE A 403 -10.14 -7.92 10.41
N THR A 404 -11.40 -7.79 10.81
CA THR A 404 -12.02 -8.62 11.86
C THR A 404 -13.51 -8.81 11.58
N ARG A 405 -14.21 -9.51 12.48
CA ARG A 405 -15.65 -9.76 12.42
C ARG A 405 -16.37 -9.01 13.52
N VAL A 406 -17.55 -8.51 13.19
CA VAL A 406 -18.49 -7.94 14.14
C VAL A 406 -19.88 -8.52 13.90
N ARG A 407 -20.78 -8.35 14.87
CA ARG A 407 -22.19 -8.68 14.72
C ARG A 407 -23.00 -7.42 14.49
N VAL A 408 -23.84 -7.42 13.47
CA VAL A 408 -24.78 -6.34 13.18
C VAL A 408 -26.20 -6.89 13.05
N LYS A 409 -27.19 -6.04 13.30
CA LYS A 409 -28.60 -6.41 13.19
C LYS A 409 -28.97 -6.82 11.77
N VAL A 410 -29.88 -7.78 11.63
CA VAL A 410 -30.42 -8.20 10.33
C VAL A 410 -31.26 -7.08 9.68
N ASP A 411 -32.03 -6.37 10.49
CA ASP A 411 -32.78 -5.18 10.10
C ASP A 411 -32.99 -4.24 11.31
N ALA A 412 -33.55 -3.05 11.09
CA ALA A 412 -33.77 -2.06 12.15
C ALA A 412 -34.66 -2.54 13.32
N ASN A 413 -35.46 -3.60 13.11
CA ASN A 413 -36.36 -4.18 14.12
C ASN A 413 -35.74 -5.41 14.83
N ASP A 414 -34.56 -5.86 14.41
CA ASP A 414 -33.87 -6.98 15.05
C ASP A 414 -33.39 -6.58 16.45
N ASN A 415 -34.10 -7.10 17.45
CA ASN A 415 -33.78 -6.96 18.87
C ASN A 415 -33.45 -8.32 19.51
N SER A 416 -33.08 -9.31 18.69
CA SER A 416 -32.76 -10.68 19.16
C SER A 416 -31.49 -10.75 20.00
N GLY A 417 -30.58 -9.78 19.81
CA GLY A 417 -29.24 -9.81 20.40
C GLY A 417 -28.29 -10.79 19.73
N VAL A 418 -28.69 -11.41 18.61
CA VAL A 418 -27.86 -12.35 17.84
C VAL A 418 -27.21 -11.65 16.65
N GLY A 419 -27.99 -10.95 15.82
CA GLY A 419 -27.48 -10.32 14.60
C GLY A 419 -26.88 -11.33 13.60
N TYR A 420 -26.15 -10.83 12.61
CA TYR A 420 -25.40 -11.62 11.66
C TYR A 420 -23.94 -11.14 11.56
N GLU A 421 -23.07 -12.02 11.06
CA GLU A 421 -21.64 -11.76 10.91
C GLU A 421 -21.37 -10.80 9.75
N ARG A 422 -20.57 -9.77 10.02
CA ARG A 422 -20.03 -8.87 9.00
C ARG A 422 -18.52 -8.74 9.18
N TRP A 423 -17.78 -8.82 8.08
CA TRP A 423 -16.34 -8.58 8.05
C TRP A 423 -16.07 -7.10 7.84
N VAL A 424 -15.22 -6.54 8.69
CA VAL A 424 -14.95 -5.10 8.74
C VAL A 424 -13.45 -4.82 8.81
N ALA A 425 -13.03 -3.72 8.19
CA ALA A 425 -11.71 -3.14 8.33
C ALA A 425 -11.79 -1.98 9.31
N ILE A 426 -11.04 -2.06 10.40
CA ILE A 426 -10.94 -0.99 11.40
C ILE A 426 -9.68 -0.19 11.11
N VAL A 427 -9.85 1.10 10.87
CA VAL A 427 -8.78 2.05 10.54
C VAL A 427 -8.95 3.32 11.36
N SER A 428 -7.85 4.01 11.65
CA SER A 428 -7.91 5.35 12.23
C SER A 428 -7.81 6.44 11.15
N GLY A 429 -8.13 7.67 11.56
CA GLY A 429 -8.18 8.85 10.71
C GLY A 429 -6.84 9.23 10.09
N GLY A 430 -5.73 8.75 10.66
CA GLY A 430 -4.40 8.95 10.12
C GLY A 430 -3.67 10.14 10.73
N TYR A 431 -2.59 10.56 10.05
CA TYR A 431 -1.76 11.68 10.45
C TYR A 431 -2.11 12.93 9.66
N ASP A 432 -2.31 14.04 10.38
CA ASP A 432 -2.38 15.38 9.80
C ASP A 432 -1.55 16.34 10.65
N PRO A 433 -0.67 17.18 10.06
CA PRO A 433 0.11 18.16 10.81
C PRO A 433 -0.73 19.14 11.62
N ALA A 434 -1.93 19.53 11.15
CA ALA A 434 -2.80 20.42 11.91
C ALA A 434 -3.47 19.72 13.11
N SER A 435 -3.39 18.40 13.17
CA SER A 435 -3.85 17.57 14.29
C SER A 435 -2.71 16.99 15.13
N ASP A 436 -1.45 17.32 14.85
CA ASP A 436 -0.30 16.87 15.64
C ASP A 436 0.03 17.90 16.73
N PRO A 437 -0.14 17.59 18.04
CA PRO A 437 0.21 18.50 19.12
C PRO A 437 1.71 18.80 19.20
N ASN A 438 2.56 17.99 18.58
CA ASN A 438 4.01 18.15 18.56
C ASN A 438 4.49 19.06 17.40
N ASP A 439 3.66 19.29 16.38
CA ASP A 439 3.89 20.31 15.35
C ASP A 439 3.19 21.61 15.74
N HIS A 440 3.79 22.33 16.70
CA HIS A 440 3.25 23.59 17.21
C HIS A 440 3.05 24.68 16.14
N ALA A 441 3.68 24.58 14.97
CA ALA A 441 3.53 25.57 13.91
C ALA A 441 2.24 25.35 13.11
N SER A 442 1.82 24.09 12.95
CA SER A 442 0.67 23.70 12.15
C SER A 442 -0.58 23.39 13.00
N TYR A 443 -0.41 23.00 14.27
CA TYR A 443 -1.49 22.53 15.13
C TYR A 443 -2.66 23.53 15.26
N ASP A 444 -3.87 23.07 14.93
CA ASP A 444 -5.12 23.79 15.11
C ASP A 444 -6.06 22.95 16.01
N PRO A 445 -6.49 23.45 17.18
CA PRO A 445 -7.41 22.72 18.05
C PRO A 445 -8.76 22.40 17.40
N ASN A 446 -9.16 23.11 16.33
CA ASN A 446 -10.39 22.87 15.59
C ASN A 446 -10.20 22.00 14.34
N ALA A 447 -8.96 21.60 14.00
CA ALA A 447 -8.74 20.65 12.92
C ALA A 447 -9.47 19.33 13.20
N ILE A 448 -9.99 18.71 12.14
CA ILE A 448 -10.77 17.47 12.21
C ILE A 448 -10.08 16.31 11.50
N ALA A 449 -9.21 16.60 10.53
CA ALA A 449 -8.49 15.60 9.76
C ALA A 449 -7.59 14.78 10.69
N GLY A 450 -7.58 13.46 10.51
CA GLY A 450 -6.77 12.56 11.34
C GLY A 450 -7.39 12.20 12.70
N ARG A 451 -8.46 12.87 13.15
CA ARG A 451 -9.05 12.70 14.49
C ARG A 451 -10.30 11.81 14.46
N SER A 452 -10.15 10.63 13.85
CA SER A 452 -11.28 9.70 13.66
C SER A 452 -10.85 8.23 13.82
N LEU A 453 -11.83 7.37 14.01
CA LEU A 453 -11.73 5.92 14.06
C LEU A 453 -12.93 5.36 13.29
N LEU A 454 -12.67 4.54 12.30
CA LEU A 454 -13.65 4.12 11.31
C LEU A 454 -13.69 2.60 11.24
N MET A 455 -14.88 2.08 10.95
CA MET A 455 -15.13 0.69 10.65
C MET A 455 -15.78 0.62 9.28
N ILE A 456 -15.05 0.06 8.32
CA ILE A 456 -15.45 -0.01 6.91
C ILE A 456 -15.89 -1.45 6.63
N ASP A 457 -17.01 -1.61 5.95
CA ASP A 457 -17.42 -2.92 5.47
C ASP A 457 -16.47 -3.43 4.38
N VAL A 458 -15.99 -4.65 4.57
CA VAL A 458 -14.94 -5.21 3.71
C VAL A 458 -15.46 -5.67 2.35
N ALA A 459 -16.76 -5.99 2.23
CA ALA A 459 -17.34 -6.41 0.96
C ALA A 459 -17.58 -5.20 0.04
N SER A 460 -18.11 -4.11 0.59
CA SER A 460 -18.63 -2.98 -0.17
C SER A 460 -17.76 -1.72 -0.12
N GLY A 461 -16.91 -1.57 0.91
CA GLY A 461 -16.18 -0.34 1.18
C GLY A 461 -17.04 0.77 1.80
N GLU A 462 -18.28 0.47 2.20
CA GLU A 462 -19.15 1.44 2.86
C GLU A 462 -18.78 1.61 4.33
N LEU A 463 -19.03 2.80 4.88
CA LEU A 463 -18.78 3.07 6.29
C LEU A 463 -19.87 2.43 7.16
N LEU A 464 -19.49 1.54 8.07
CA LEU A 464 -20.39 0.94 9.06
C LEU A 464 -20.46 1.77 10.35
N ALA A 465 -19.34 2.33 10.78
CA ALA A 465 -19.25 3.09 12.02
C ALA A 465 -18.12 4.11 11.98
N MET A 466 -18.30 5.24 12.66
CA MET A 466 -17.25 6.23 12.85
C MET A 466 -17.36 6.87 14.22
N LYS A 467 -16.22 7.01 14.87
CA LYS A 467 -16.00 7.90 16.01
C LYS A 467 -15.07 9.00 15.55
N ARG A 468 -15.44 10.25 15.79
CA ARG A 468 -14.69 11.40 15.28
C ARG A 468 -14.71 12.55 16.26
N PHE A 469 -13.68 13.37 16.18
CA PHE A 469 -13.76 14.74 16.63
C PHE A 469 -14.45 15.61 15.58
N ASP A 470 -15.42 16.39 16.02
CA ASP A 470 -16.03 17.44 15.22
C ASP A 470 -16.57 18.50 16.21
N PRO A 471 -16.13 19.76 16.14
CA PRO A 471 -16.58 20.78 17.09
C PRO A 471 -18.08 21.13 16.94
N SER A 472 -18.71 20.71 15.84
CA SER A 472 -20.09 21.02 15.48
C SER A 472 -21.04 19.82 15.49
N ALA A 473 -20.54 18.59 15.48
CA ALA A 473 -21.38 17.40 15.44
C ALA A 473 -21.90 17.00 16.84
N SER A 474 -23.15 16.53 16.89
CA SER A 474 -23.79 16.12 18.15
C SER A 474 -23.27 14.80 18.72
N ASP A 475 -22.68 13.94 17.88
CA ASP A 475 -22.11 12.63 18.24
C ASP A 475 -20.58 12.68 18.41
N ALA A 476 -20.00 13.89 18.37
CA ALA A 476 -18.57 14.11 18.44
C ALA A 476 -17.95 13.61 19.73
N GLN A 477 -16.75 13.05 19.59
CA GLN A 477 -15.90 12.61 20.68
C GLN A 477 -14.97 13.76 21.08
N SER A 478 -15.42 14.63 21.98
CA SER A 478 -14.69 15.83 22.39
C SER A 478 -13.28 15.58 22.97
N ALA A 479 -13.02 14.35 23.41
CA ALA A 479 -11.71 13.93 23.88
C ALA A 479 -10.71 13.62 22.76
N MET A 480 -11.14 13.34 21.52
CA MET A 480 -10.25 12.99 20.39
C MET A 480 -9.55 14.24 19.81
N GLN A 481 -8.70 14.89 20.60
CA GLN A 481 -8.11 16.18 20.24
C GLN A 481 -6.89 16.09 19.32
N TYR A 482 -6.38 14.88 19.07
CA TYR A 482 -5.12 14.68 18.35
C TYR A 482 -5.26 13.66 17.23
N ALA A 483 -4.37 13.76 16.24
CA ALA A 483 -4.34 12.82 15.12
C ALA A 483 -4.07 11.40 15.62
N ILE A 484 -4.69 10.42 14.96
CA ILE A 484 -4.63 9.01 15.32
C ILE A 484 -3.98 8.25 14.16
N PRO A 485 -2.64 8.21 14.06
CA PRO A 485 -1.95 7.43 13.02
C PRO A 485 -1.71 5.97 13.43
N SER A 486 -1.96 5.61 14.69
CA SER A 486 -1.63 4.27 15.20
C SER A 486 -2.53 3.19 14.59
N THR A 487 -2.00 1.98 14.51
CA THR A 487 -2.77 0.80 14.12
C THR A 487 -3.62 0.35 15.31
N PRO A 488 -4.95 0.17 15.15
CA PRO A 488 -5.81 -0.28 16.23
C PRO A 488 -5.43 -1.69 16.72
N GLY A 489 -5.55 -1.94 18.02
CA GLY A 489 -5.44 -3.27 18.62
C GLY A 489 -6.82 -3.85 18.88
N VAL A 490 -7.15 -4.98 18.25
CA VAL A 490 -8.48 -5.63 18.38
C VAL A 490 -8.36 -6.85 19.30
N LEU A 491 -9.32 -7.01 20.21
CA LEU A 491 -9.41 -8.17 21.10
C LEU A 491 -10.80 -8.81 21.02
N ASP A 492 -10.77 -10.14 20.99
CA ASP A 492 -11.88 -11.05 21.26
C ASP A 492 -11.66 -11.60 22.68
N LEU A 493 -12.55 -11.28 23.62
CA LEU A 493 -12.41 -11.62 25.04
C LEU A 493 -13.06 -12.95 25.38
N ASP A 494 -14.11 -13.35 24.67
CA ASP A 494 -14.87 -14.57 24.95
C ASP A 494 -14.57 -15.72 23.98
N PHE A 495 -13.66 -15.49 23.02
CA PHE A 495 -13.18 -16.43 22.02
C PHE A 495 -14.28 -16.94 21.09
N ASP A 496 -15.29 -16.11 20.82
CA ASP A 496 -16.37 -16.44 19.89
C ASP A 496 -16.05 -16.12 18.42
N GLY A 497 -14.89 -15.52 18.16
CA GLY A 497 -14.40 -15.16 16.83
C GLY A 497 -14.86 -13.78 16.35
N PHE A 498 -15.52 -13.00 17.21
CA PHE A 498 -15.94 -11.63 16.96
C PHE A 498 -15.14 -10.65 17.82
N ALA A 499 -14.96 -9.44 17.32
CA ALA A 499 -14.25 -8.41 18.04
C ALA A 499 -15.11 -7.80 19.16
N ASP A 500 -14.54 -7.67 20.35
CA ASP A 500 -15.20 -7.11 21.53
C ASP A 500 -14.67 -5.72 21.89
N LEU A 501 -13.36 -5.55 21.79
CA LEU A 501 -12.67 -4.33 22.19
C LEU A 501 -11.69 -3.90 21.10
N VAL A 502 -11.62 -2.58 20.90
CA VAL A 502 -10.57 -1.94 20.10
C VAL A 502 -9.86 -0.92 20.97
N TYR A 503 -8.53 -0.98 21.00
CA TYR A 503 -7.69 0.04 21.62
C TYR A 503 -6.92 0.80 20.54
N VAL A 504 -6.82 2.11 20.69
CA VAL A 504 -6.06 2.93 19.75
C VAL A 504 -5.42 4.10 20.49
N GLY A 505 -4.16 4.41 20.12
CA GLY A 505 -3.40 5.53 20.68
C GLY A 505 -3.32 6.71 19.73
N ASP A 506 -3.30 7.93 20.25
CA ASP A 506 -3.11 9.14 19.45
C ASP A 506 -1.74 9.80 19.69
N LEU A 507 -1.46 10.89 18.98
CA LEU A 507 -0.19 11.64 19.11
C LEU A 507 -0.07 12.45 20.40
N GLY A 508 -1.16 12.65 21.14
CA GLY A 508 -1.15 13.31 22.45
C GLY A 508 -0.87 12.35 23.61
N GLY A 509 -0.66 11.06 23.34
CA GLY A 509 -0.45 10.06 24.38
C GLY A 509 -1.76 9.61 25.06
N GLN A 510 -2.90 9.85 24.41
CA GLN A 510 -4.18 9.30 24.85
C GLN A 510 -4.37 7.90 24.26
N VAL A 511 -5.06 7.05 25.01
CA VAL A 511 -5.51 5.73 24.56
C VAL A 511 -7.01 5.68 24.68
N PHE A 512 -7.68 5.40 23.57
CA PHE A 512 -9.11 5.20 23.51
C PHE A 512 -9.45 3.71 23.53
N LYS A 513 -10.59 3.39 24.14
CA LYS A 513 -11.19 2.06 24.14
C LYS A 513 -12.56 2.12 23.48
N TRP A 514 -12.72 1.44 22.35
CA TRP A 514 -14.00 1.23 21.68
C TRP A 514 -14.55 -0.13 22.08
N VAL A 515 -15.73 -0.15 22.68
CA VAL A 515 -16.41 -1.39 23.07
C VAL A 515 -17.40 -1.77 21.98
N ILE A 516 -17.23 -2.93 21.35
CA ILE A 516 -17.97 -3.38 20.15
C ILE A 516 -18.58 -4.79 20.29
N ASN A 517 -18.59 -5.36 21.51
CA ASN A 517 -19.12 -6.70 21.79
C ASN A 517 -20.64 -6.84 21.65
N ALA A 518 -21.39 -5.73 21.72
CA ALA A 518 -22.83 -5.75 21.49
C ALA A 518 -23.14 -5.85 19.99
N VAL A 519 -24.35 -6.29 19.62
CA VAL A 519 -24.79 -6.23 18.21
C VAL A 519 -24.94 -4.77 17.78
N GLY A 520 -24.28 -4.38 16.69
CA GLY A 520 -24.33 -3.05 16.08
C GLY A 520 -25.52 -2.84 15.16
N GLU A 521 -25.77 -1.59 14.79
CA GLU A 521 -26.72 -1.27 13.72
C GLU A 521 -26.07 -1.55 12.35
N ASP A 522 -26.83 -2.04 11.38
CA ASP A 522 -26.32 -2.31 10.02
C ASP A 522 -26.43 -1.06 9.12
N ARG A 523 -25.57 -0.08 9.36
CA ARG A 523 -25.58 1.22 8.64
C ARG A 523 -25.28 1.12 7.15
N VAL A 524 -24.73 -0.01 6.71
CA VAL A 524 -24.46 -0.29 5.30
C VAL A 524 -25.76 -0.54 4.54
N ASN A 525 -26.70 -1.28 5.14
CA ASN A 525 -27.98 -1.62 4.51
C ASN A 525 -29.16 -0.75 5.00
N ASP A 526 -28.99 0.00 6.09
CA ASP A 526 -30.04 0.89 6.61
C ASP A 526 -30.05 2.26 5.91
N SER A 527 -30.84 2.37 4.83
CA SER A 527 -31.03 3.63 4.13
C SER A 527 -31.81 4.70 4.92
N SER A 528 -32.46 4.33 6.03
CA SER A 528 -33.30 5.26 6.80
C SER A 528 -32.50 6.25 7.66
N ALA A 529 -31.22 5.96 7.88
CA ALA A 529 -30.33 6.73 8.74
C ALA A 529 -29.00 7.07 8.03
N ALA A 530 -29.06 7.45 6.76
CA ALA A 530 -27.90 7.83 5.96
C ALA A 530 -27.07 8.92 6.64
N GLY A 531 -25.76 8.69 6.77
CA GLY A 531 -24.82 9.61 7.43
C GLY A 531 -24.75 9.48 8.96
N ASP A 532 -25.60 8.67 9.59
CA ASP A 532 -25.48 8.34 11.01
C ASP A 532 -24.62 7.08 11.19
N TYR A 533 -23.35 7.31 11.54
CA TYR A 533 -22.36 6.27 11.81
C TYR A 533 -22.02 6.15 13.31
N SER A 534 -22.86 6.76 14.16
CA SER A 534 -22.55 6.96 15.58
C SER A 534 -22.47 5.66 16.38
N GLN A 535 -23.13 4.58 15.93
CA GLN A 535 -23.22 3.27 16.61
C GLN A 535 -23.38 3.40 18.14
N PRO A 536 -24.59 3.76 18.64
CA PRO A 536 -24.81 4.01 20.07
C PRO A 536 -24.55 2.79 20.97
N SER A 537 -24.73 1.58 20.45
CA SER A 537 -24.41 0.32 21.16
C SER A 537 -22.90 0.09 21.31
N TRP A 538 -22.07 0.83 20.57
CA TRP A 538 -20.63 0.71 20.57
C TRP A 538 -19.95 1.97 21.11
N PRO A 539 -19.88 2.18 22.44
CA PRO A 539 -19.34 3.40 23.02
C PRO A 539 -17.80 3.46 22.89
N LEU A 540 -17.29 4.65 22.57
CA LEU A 540 -15.87 4.99 22.70
C LEU A 540 -15.64 5.70 24.04
N LYS A 541 -14.54 5.38 24.72
CA LYS A 541 -14.14 6.05 25.96
C LYS A 541 -12.65 6.36 25.93
N LEU A 542 -12.27 7.52 26.45
CA LEU A 542 -10.89 7.76 26.86
C LEU A 542 -10.54 6.79 27.98
N PHE A 543 -9.59 5.90 27.72
CA PHE A 543 -9.18 4.84 28.63
C PHE A 543 -7.98 5.25 29.48
N PHE A 544 -7.03 5.95 28.86
CA PHE A 544 -5.83 6.45 29.50
C PHE A 544 -5.38 7.73 28.80
N GLU A 545 -4.74 8.61 29.56
CA GLU A 545 -4.10 9.83 29.06
C GLU A 545 -2.76 9.96 29.78
N ALA A 546 -1.68 10.09 29.01
CA ALA A 546 -0.36 10.35 29.56
C ALA A 546 -0.34 11.72 30.27
N PRO A 547 0.36 11.84 31.41
CA PRO A 547 0.39 13.06 32.21
C PRO A 547 1.16 14.22 31.56
#